data_AF-A0A7S3X6V1-F1
#
_entry.id   AF-A0A7S3X6V1-F1
#
_cell.length_a   1.000
_cell.length_b   1.000
_cell.length_c   1.000
_cell.angle_alpha   90.00
_cell.angle_beta   90.00
_cell.angle_gamma   90.00
#
_symmetry.space_group_name_H-M   'P 1'
#
loop_
_entity.id
_entity.type
_entity.pdbx_description
1 polymer ?
#
loop_
_entity_poly.entity_id
_entity_poly.type
_entity_poly.pdbx_seq_one_letter_code
_entity_poly.pdbx_strand_id
1 'polypeptide(L)'
;ALSPSLPLSLSMAPPPPPKSTARRDLLHELEAKAQAKWEAARVFEEDAPEDASAPKFLATFPYPYMNGRLHLGHAFSVTKAEFATAFQRLQGKKALFPFGFHCTGMPIQAAAHKLKNEYATYGSPLPNFP
;
A
#
# COMPACT_ATOMS: atom_id res chain seq x y z
N ALA A 1 -63.07 19.57 10.55
CA ALA A 1 -61.86 19.80 11.36
C ALA A 1 -61.11 18.49 11.48
N LEU A 2 -59.91 18.39 10.90
CA LEU A 2 -58.89 17.36 11.17
C LEU A 2 -57.64 17.75 10.37
N SER A 3 -56.65 18.33 11.04
CA SER A 3 -55.34 18.67 10.46
C SER A 3 -54.50 17.40 10.28
N PRO A 4 -53.71 17.27 9.20
CA PRO A 4 -52.75 16.17 9.09
C PRO A 4 -51.55 16.47 10.01
N SER A 5 -51.26 15.56 10.92
CA SER A 5 -50.08 15.60 11.80
C SER A 5 -48.79 15.45 10.99
N LEU A 6 -47.87 16.40 11.18
CA LEU A 6 -46.52 16.42 10.61
C LEU A 6 -45.73 15.15 10.95
N PRO A 7 -44.83 14.67 10.06
CA PRO A 7 -43.95 13.55 10.37
C PRO A 7 -42.90 13.97 11.41
N LEU A 8 -42.66 13.12 12.41
CA LEU A 8 -41.56 13.30 13.37
C LEU A 8 -40.24 13.43 12.60
N SER A 9 -39.63 14.61 12.63
CA SER A 9 -38.25 14.79 12.22
C SER A 9 -37.36 14.02 13.18
N LEU A 10 -36.76 12.91 12.72
CA LEU A 10 -35.71 12.23 13.47
C LEU A 10 -34.51 13.19 13.53
N SER A 11 -34.38 13.92 14.63
CA SER A 11 -33.21 14.76 14.90
C SER A 11 -32.01 13.82 15.12
N MET A 12 -31.26 13.55 14.04
CA MET A 12 -29.98 12.88 14.14
C MET A 12 -29.05 13.75 15.01
N ALA A 13 -28.54 13.18 16.10
CA ALA A 13 -27.57 13.87 16.95
C ALA A 13 -26.36 14.32 16.10
N PRO A 14 -25.81 15.52 16.35
CA PRO A 14 -24.64 15.98 15.60
C PRO A 14 -23.48 15.00 15.78
N PRO A 15 -22.65 14.80 14.74
CA PRO A 15 -21.51 13.91 14.83
C PRO A 15 -20.59 14.35 15.97
N PRO A 16 -19.95 13.41 16.69
CA PRO A 16 -19.05 13.76 17.76
C PRO A 16 -17.90 14.65 17.24
N PRO A 17 -17.36 15.54 18.09
CA PRO A 17 -16.25 16.40 17.68
C PRO A 17 -15.04 15.55 17.24
N PRO A 18 -14.27 16.02 16.25
CA PRO A 18 -13.12 15.28 15.75
C PRO A 18 -12.11 15.02 16.89
N LYS A 19 -11.67 13.77 17.01
CA LYS A 19 -10.62 13.38 17.96
C LYS A 19 -9.28 13.94 17.49
N SER A 20 -8.39 14.27 18.43
CA SER A 20 -7.04 14.77 18.12
C SER A 20 -6.24 13.75 17.29
N THR A 21 -5.74 14.17 16.12
CA THR A 21 -4.88 13.36 15.24
C THR A 21 -3.38 13.63 15.45
N ALA A 22 -3.01 14.53 16.37
CA ALA A 22 -1.65 15.03 16.53
C ALA A 22 -0.59 13.91 16.71
N ARG A 23 -0.95 12.80 17.39
CA ARG A 23 -0.05 11.66 17.57
C ARG A 23 0.24 10.91 16.27
N ARG A 24 -0.77 10.72 15.41
CA ARG A 24 -0.61 10.10 14.09
C ARG A 24 0.28 10.99 13.22
N ASP A 25 0.00 12.29 13.23
CA ASP A 25 0.71 13.25 12.39
C ASP A 25 2.19 13.32 12.80
N LEU A 26 2.47 13.29 14.11
CA LEU A 26 3.83 13.15 14.63
C LEU A 26 4.54 11.87 14.16
N LEU A 27 3.85 10.72 14.16
CA LEU A 27 4.43 9.46 13.66
C LEU A 27 4.78 9.55 12.18
N HIS A 28 3.90 10.10 11.35
CA HIS A 28 4.17 10.29 9.92
C HIS A 28 5.39 11.20 9.68
N GLU A 29 5.55 12.27 10.47
CA GLU A 29 6.72 13.14 10.38
C GLU A 29 8.03 12.41 10.76
N LEU A 30 7.98 11.59 11.81
CA LEU A 30 9.14 10.80 12.24
C LEU A 30 9.49 9.72 11.23
N GLU A 31 8.48 9.04 10.66
CA GLU A 31 8.64 8.06 9.58
C GLU A 31 9.33 8.67 8.37
N ALA A 32 8.86 9.83 7.89
CA ALA A 32 9.46 10.53 6.75
C ALA A 32 10.93 10.90 7.02
N LYS A 33 11.24 11.39 8.23
CA LYS A 33 12.62 11.71 8.64
C LYS A 33 13.51 10.46 8.70
N ALA A 34 12.99 9.33 9.19
CA ALA A 34 13.74 8.08 9.25
C ALA A 34 14.01 7.51 7.85
N GLN A 35 13.00 7.49 6.98
CA GLN A 35 13.12 7.05 5.58
C GLN A 35 14.17 7.87 4.82
N ALA A 36 14.14 9.20 4.95
CA ALA A 36 15.12 10.07 4.32
C ALA A 36 16.57 9.80 4.79
N LYS A 37 16.75 9.51 6.09
CA LYS A 37 18.07 9.13 6.63
C LYS A 37 18.55 7.78 6.10
N TRP A 38 17.66 6.79 6.03
CA TRP A 38 17.99 5.46 5.50
C TRP A 38 18.37 5.50 4.04
N GLU A 39 17.65 6.27 3.23
CA GLU A 39 17.94 6.49 1.80
C GLU A 39 19.30 7.16 1.62
N ALA A 40 19.55 8.27 2.32
CA ALA A 40 20.81 9.01 2.22
C ALA A 40 22.03 8.17 2.63
N ALA A 41 21.86 7.29 3.62
CA ALA A 41 22.92 6.40 4.10
C ALA A 41 22.98 5.06 3.36
N ARG A 42 22.04 4.79 2.43
CA ARG A 42 21.96 3.55 1.62
C ARG A 42 22.06 2.26 2.45
N VAL A 43 21.51 2.28 3.66
CA VAL A 43 21.73 1.22 4.69
C VAL A 43 21.14 -0.16 4.36
N PHE A 44 20.34 -0.25 3.30
CA PHE A 44 19.71 -1.49 2.85
C PHE A 44 20.24 -2.00 1.52
N GLU A 45 21.23 -1.30 0.93
CA GLU A 45 21.96 -1.80 -0.21
C GLU A 45 23.08 -2.72 0.27
N GLU A 46 23.11 -3.93 -0.25
CA GLU A 46 24.12 -4.94 0.11
C GLU A 46 24.72 -5.49 -1.17
N ASP A 47 26.05 -5.39 -1.27
CA ASP A 47 26.82 -6.05 -2.31
C ASP A 47 27.09 -7.51 -1.95
N ALA A 48 27.35 -8.31 -2.97
CA ALA A 48 27.80 -9.68 -2.75
C ALA A 48 29.13 -9.69 -1.98
N PRO A 49 29.26 -10.48 -0.89
CA PRO A 49 30.50 -10.52 -0.13
C PRO A 49 31.61 -11.15 -0.98
N GLU A 50 32.81 -10.57 -0.92
CA GLU A 50 34.01 -11.12 -1.57
C GLU A 50 34.42 -12.48 -0.98
N ASP A 51 34.18 -12.64 0.34
CA ASP A 51 34.41 -13.88 1.06
C ASP A 51 33.09 -14.61 1.34
N ALA A 52 32.98 -15.85 0.84
CA ALA A 52 31.84 -16.73 1.03
C ALA A 52 31.64 -17.21 2.48
N SER A 53 32.60 -16.92 3.38
CA SER A 53 32.52 -17.27 4.80
C SER A 53 31.46 -16.49 5.59
N ALA A 54 31.08 -15.29 5.10
CA ALA A 54 30.10 -14.45 5.79
C ALA A 54 28.68 -15.05 5.71
N PRO A 55 27.94 -15.16 6.84
CA PRO A 55 26.60 -15.72 6.84
C PRO A 55 25.63 -14.80 6.09
N LYS A 56 24.92 -15.34 5.11
CA LYS A 56 23.97 -14.61 4.24
C LYS A 56 22.53 -14.99 4.50
N PHE A 57 21.63 -14.07 4.16
CA PHE A 57 20.19 -14.29 4.17
C PHE A 57 19.55 -13.60 2.97
N LEU A 58 18.73 -14.33 2.22
CA LEU A 58 17.96 -13.79 1.10
C LEU A 58 16.48 -14.07 1.36
N ALA A 59 15.69 -13.02 1.53
CA ALA A 59 14.24 -13.12 1.48
C ALA A 59 13.75 -12.64 0.12
N THR A 60 12.66 -13.22 -0.36
CA THR A 60 11.98 -12.77 -1.58
C THR A 60 10.48 -12.76 -1.35
N PHE A 61 9.81 -11.76 -1.91
CA PHE A 61 8.36 -11.70 -1.96
C PHE A 61 7.91 -11.88 -3.42
N PRO A 62 6.94 -12.77 -3.71
CA PRO A 62 6.39 -12.89 -5.06
C PRO A 62 5.89 -11.52 -5.53
N TYR A 63 6.53 -10.98 -6.57
CA TYR A 63 6.27 -9.61 -7.01
C TYR A 63 4.80 -9.44 -7.43
N PRO A 64 4.11 -8.39 -6.94
CA PRO A 64 2.67 -8.23 -7.10
C PRO A 64 2.29 -7.77 -8.51
N TYR A 65 1.08 -8.13 -8.96
CA TYR A 65 0.51 -7.67 -10.23
C TYR A 65 0.19 -6.19 -10.22
N MET A 66 0.62 -5.48 -11.27
CA MET A 66 0.48 -4.03 -11.43
C MET A 66 -0.82 -3.61 -12.13
N ASN A 67 -1.91 -4.36 -11.92
CA ASN A 67 -3.25 -4.00 -12.40
C ASN A 67 -4.04 -3.15 -11.39
N GLY A 68 -3.41 -2.69 -10.30
CA GLY A 68 -4.03 -1.89 -9.26
C GLY A 68 -3.04 -1.42 -8.20
N ARG A 69 -3.57 -0.89 -7.08
CA ARG A 69 -2.76 -0.51 -5.91
C ARG A 69 -2.59 -1.69 -4.96
N LEU A 70 -1.47 -1.71 -4.24
CA LEU A 70 -1.24 -2.71 -3.19
C LEU A 70 -2.25 -2.52 -2.04
N HIS A 71 -3.06 -3.55 -1.82
CA HIS A 71 -3.98 -3.62 -0.67
C HIS A 71 -3.34 -4.24 0.58
N LEU A 72 -4.03 -4.15 1.73
CA LEU A 72 -3.54 -4.62 3.03
C LEU A 72 -3.12 -6.10 3.05
N GLY A 73 -3.74 -6.98 2.25
CA GLY A 73 -3.28 -8.36 2.08
C GLY A 73 -1.83 -8.51 1.57
N HIS A 74 -1.37 -7.57 0.72
CA HIS A 74 0.05 -7.53 0.32
C HIS A 74 0.91 -7.13 1.50
N ALA A 75 0.52 -6.11 2.26
CA ALA A 75 1.24 -5.68 3.47
C ALA A 75 1.36 -6.83 4.49
N PHE A 76 0.28 -7.59 4.71
CA PHE A 76 0.31 -8.76 5.58
C PHE A 76 1.31 -9.83 5.12
N SER A 77 1.42 -10.05 3.81
CA SER A 77 2.30 -11.09 3.27
C SER A 77 3.76 -10.63 3.21
N VAL A 78 4.02 -9.39 2.79
CA VAL A 78 5.37 -8.83 2.63
C VAL A 78 6.06 -8.60 3.98
N THR A 79 5.31 -8.24 5.03
CA THR A 79 5.86 -7.97 6.37
C THR A 79 6.56 -9.19 6.97
N LYS A 80 6.16 -10.41 6.59
CA LYS A 80 6.85 -11.64 7.02
C LYS A 80 8.31 -11.68 6.54
N ALA A 81 8.54 -11.33 5.27
CA ALA A 81 9.87 -11.25 4.68
C ALA A 81 10.65 -10.07 5.26
N GLU A 82 9.99 -8.93 5.45
CA GLU A 82 10.58 -7.72 6.06
C GLU A 82 11.12 -8.01 7.47
N PHE A 83 10.27 -8.57 8.35
CA PHE A 83 10.65 -8.87 9.73
C PHE A 83 11.73 -9.94 9.81
N ALA A 84 11.67 -10.96 8.96
CA ALA A 84 12.73 -11.97 8.88
C ALA A 84 14.06 -11.32 8.47
N THR A 85 14.07 -10.45 7.46
CA THR A 85 15.28 -9.77 6.98
C THR A 85 15.87 -8.86 8.05
N ALA A 86 15.04 -8.05 8.70
CA ALA A 86 15.46 -7.18 9.79
C ALA A 86 16.08 -7.97 10.96
N PHE A 87 15.44 -9.07 11.36
CA PHE A 87 15.94 -9.94 12.41
C PHE A 87 17.29 -10.59 12.05
N GLN A 88 17.44 -11.07 10.82
CA GLN A 88 18.70 -11.68 10.37
C GLN A 88 19.83 -10.65 10.26
N ARG A 89 19.52 -9.41 9.89
CA ARG A 89 20.48 -8.29 9.94
C ARG A 89 20.97 -8.02 11.36
N LEU A 90 20.08 -8.07 12.36
CA LEU A 90 20.46 -7.95 13.78
C LEU A 90 21.31 -9.12 14.28
N GLN A 91 21.18 -10.31 13.68
CA GLN A 91 22.06 -11.46 13.94
C GLN A 91 23.44 -11.34 13.25
N GLY A 92 23.73 -10.22 12.59
CA GLY A 92 25.00 -10.00 11.89
C GLY A 92 25.08 -10.67 10.52
N LYS A 93 23.97 -11.20 9.99
CA LYS A 93 23.97 -11.75 8.63
C LYS A 93 23.86 -10.65 7.58
N LYS A 94 24.50 -10.88 6.44
CA LYS A 94 24.31 -10.10 5.22
C LYS A 94 22.93 -10.41 4.61
N ALA A 95 21.95 -9.58 4.92
CA ALA A 95 20.54 -9.80 4.62
C ALA A 95 20.06 -8.93 3.46
N LEU A 96 19.66 -9.57 2.36
CA LEU A 96 19.12 -8.93 1.16
C LEU A 96 17.62 -9.24 1.02
N PHE A 97 16.83 -8.21 0.74
CA PHE A 97 15.41 -8.35 0.43
C PHE A 97 15.04 -7.46 -0.76
N PRO A 98 15.17 -7.97 -2.00
CA PRO A 98 14.80 -7.22 -3.19
C PRO A 98 13.28 -7.27 -3.41
N PHE A 99 12.76 -6.23 -4.05
CA PHE A 99 11.35 -6.15 -4.42
C PHE A 99 11.22 -5.88 -5.93
N GLY A 100 10.28 -6.56 -6.58
CA GLY A 100 9.99 -6.41 -8.00
C GLY A 100 8.51 -6.15 -8.27
N PHE A 101 8.15 -5.93 -9.54
CA PHE A 101 6.78 -5.66 -9.96
C PHE A 101 6.36 -6.55 -11.14
N HIS A 102 5.18 -7.16 -11.07
CA HIS A 102 4.66 -8.03 -12.13
C HIS A 102 3.85 -7.22 -13.16
N CYS A 103 4.43 -7.01 -14.34
CA CYS A 103 3.73 -6.35 -15.46
C CYS A 103 3.39 -7.28 -16.62
N THR A 104 3.85 -8.53 -16.59
CA THR A 104 3.47 -9.55 -17.58
C THR A 104 2.08 -10.11 -17.30
N GLY A 105 1.37 -10.52 -18.36
CA GLY A 105 0.08 -11.19 -18.29
C GLY A 105 -1.10 -10.39 -18.84
N MET A 106 -2.19 -11.11 -19.11
CA MET A 106 -3.43 -10.58 -19.69
C MET A 106 -4.24 -9.61 -18.80
N PRO A 107 -4.23 -9.68 -17.45
CA PRO A 107 -5.13 -8.88 -16.62
C PRO A 107 -5.01 -7.36 -16.84
N ILE A 108 -3.79 -6.87 -17.05
CA ILE A 108 -3.52 -5.44 -17.29
C ILE A 108 -4.13 -5.01 -18.62
N GLN A 109 -3.90 -5.79 -19.68
CA GLN A 109 -4.47 -5.53 -21.00
C GLN A 109 -6.00 -5.62 -20.99
N ALA A 110 -6.57 -6.62 -20.32
CA ALA A 110 -8.01 -6.80 -20.21
C ALA A 110 -8.68 -5.60 -19.50
N ALA A 111 -8.08 -5.08 -18.42
CA ALA A 111 -8.57 -3.88 -17.74
C ALA A 111 -8.51 -2.63 -18.64
N ALA A 112 -7.41 -2.46 -19.38
CA ALA A 112 -7.26 -1.35 -20.33
C ALA A 112 -8.29 -1.43 -21.48
N HIS A 113 -8.53 -2.63 -22.02
CA HIS A 113 -9.53 -2.85 -23.07
C HIS A 113 -10.95 -2.57 -22.57
N LYS A 114 -11.29 -2.99 -21.35
CA LYS A 114 -12.59 -2.68 -20.72
C LYS A 114 -12.83 -1.17 -20.65
N LEU A 115 -11.86 -0.42 -20.13
CA LEU A 115 -11.93 1.04 -20.05
C LEU A 115 -12.11 1.66 -21.44
N LYS A 116 -11.31 1.23 -22.43
CA LYS A 116 -11.42 1.72 -23.81
C LYS A 116 -12.83 1.52 -24.38
N ASN A 117 -13.43 0.35 -24.14
CA ASN A 117 -14.77 0.04 -24.62
C ASN A 117 -15.85 0.89 -23.92
N GLU A 118 -15.71 1.14 -22.62
CA GLU A 118 -16.63 2.00 -21.86
C GLU A 118 -16.59 3.45 -22.37
N TYR A 119 -15.41 4.00 -22.61
CA TYR A 119 -15.27 5.33 -23.21
C TYR A 119 -15.89 5.41 -24.61
N ALA A 120 -15.69 4.38 -25.44
CA ALA A 120 -16.25 4.35 -26.79
C ALA A 120 -17.79 4.22 -26.79
N THR A 121 -18.35 3.50 -25.82
CA THR A 121 -19.80 3.24 -25.75
C THR A 121 -20.57 4.42 -25.16
N TYR A 122 -20.01 5.08 -24.14
CA TYR A 122 -20.78 6.02 -23.32
C TYR A 122 -20.20 7.44 -23.24
N GLY A 123 -19.03 7.70 -23.84
CA GLY A 123 -18.41 9.03 -23.88
C GLY A 123 -17.58 9.40 -22.63
N SER A 124 -17.21 10.69 -22.55
CA SER A 124 -16.40 11.30 -21.48
C SER A 124 -16.90 12.73 -21.22
N PRO A 125 -17.09 13.19 -19.96
CA PRO A 125 -16.78 12.56 -18.67
C PRO A 125 -17.69 11.37 -18.34
N LEU A 126 -17.37 10.64 -17.25
CA LEU A 126 -17.86 9.30 -16.92
C LEU A 126 -19.32 9.01 -17.35
N PRO A 127 -19.58 7.81 -17.91
CA PRO A 127 -20.85 7.42 -18.57
C PRO A 127 -22.12 7.67 -17.77
N ASN A 128 -23.21 8.02 -18.46
CA ASN A 128 -24.55 7.70 -17.97
C ASN A 128 -24.77 6.20 -18.23
N PHE A 129 -24.34 5.37 -17.27
CA PHE A 129 -24.58 3.92 -17.32
C PHE A 129 -26.09 3.65 -17.34
N PRO A 130 -26.55 2.59 -18.04
CA PRO A 130 -27.97 2.23 -18.06
C PRO A 130 -28.51 1.89 -16.65
#